data_AF-A0A838WHS3-F1
#
_entry.id   AF-A0A838WHS3-F1
#
_cell.length_a   1.000
_cell.length_b   1.000
_cell.length_c   1.000
_cell.angle_alpha   90.00
_cell.angle_beta   90.00
_cell.angle_gamma   90.00
#
_symmetry.space_group_name_H-M   'P 1'
#
loop_
_entity.id
_entity.type
_entity.pdbx_description
1 polymer ?
#
loop_
_entity_poly.entity_id
_entity_poly.type
_entity_poly.pdbx_seq_one_letter_code
_entity_poly.pdbx_strand_id
1 'polypeptide(L)' 'PYSPDLSPIELCWSKLKQFLLSREARTLEALNECMTSAVNYITAEDALNWCNHCGLFT' A
#
# COMPACT_ATOMS: atom_id res chain seq x y z
N PRO A 1 -5.43 20.13 -13.60
CA PRO A 1 -6.29 19.08 -13.04
C PRO A 1 -5.41 17.95 -12.46
N TYR A 2 -5.23 17.95 -11.14
CA TYR A 2 -4.67 16.81 -10.43
C TYR A 2 -5.77 15.73 -10.44
N SER A 3 -5.48 14.56 -11.03
CA SER A 3 -6.31 13.36 -10.90
C SER A 3 -5.56 12.40 -9.95
N PRO A 4 -5.66 12.61 -8.62
CA PRO A 4 -4.93 11.83 -7.64
C PRO A 4 -5.43 10.39 -7.51
N ASP A 5 -6.65 10.08 -7.96
CA ASP A 5 -7.33 8.80 -7.73
C ASP A 5 -6.76 7.59 -8.48
N LEU A 6 -5.79 7.77 -9.38
CA LEU A 6 -5.25 6.68 -10.22
C LEU A 6 -3.72 6.59 -10.19
N SER A 7 -3.07 6.97 -9.10
CA SER A 7 -1.63 6.72 -8.94
C SER A 7 -1.38 5.38 -8.24
N PRO A 8 -0.48 4.51 -8.73
CA PRO A 8 -0.21 3.20 -8.12
C PRO A 8 0.31 3.31 -6.67
N ILE A 9 0.88 4.46 -6.31
CA ILE A 9 1.30 4.76 -4.93
C ILE A 9 0.10 4.89 -3.97
N GLU A 10 -1.06 5.36 -4.42
CA GLU A 10 -2.26 5.45 -3.58
C GLU A 10 -2.85 4.06 -3.29
N LEU A 11 -2.75 3.14 -4.26
CA LEU A 11 -3.12 1.73 -4.08
C LEU A 11 -2.18 1.04 -3.08
N CYS A 12 -0.87 1.35 -3.16
CA CYS A 12 0.12 0.91 -2.18
C CYS A 12 -0.24 1.40 -0.77
N TRP A 13 -0.50 2.70 -0.60
CA TRP A 13 -0.91 3.27 0.69
C TRP A 13 -2.22 2.68 1.21
N SER A 14 -3.16 2.35 0.33
CA SER A 14 -4.43 1.72 0.72
C SER A 14 -4.21 0.30 1.27
N LYS A 15 -3.40 -0.53 0.59
CA LYS A 15 -3.03 -1.88 1.08
C LYS A 15 -2.27 -1.82 2.40
N LEU A 16 -1.34 -0.88 2.54
CA LEU A 16 -0.55 -0.70 3.77
C LEU A 16 -1.44 -0.26 4.95
N LYS A 17 -2.33 0.71 4.74
CA LYS A 17 -3.30 1.15 5.76
C LYS A 17 -4.22 0.00 6.19
N GLN A 18 -4.70 -0.81 5.24
CA GLN A 18 -5.55 -1.96 5.54
C GLN A 18 -4.82 -3.01 6.40
N PHE A 19 -3.54 -3.28 6.11
CA PHE A 19 -2.71 -4.18 6.91
C PHE A 19 -2.53 -3.67 8.35
N LEU A 20 -2.21 -2.39 8.52
CA LEU A 20 -2.03 -1.78 9.83
C LEU A 20 -3.33 -1.76 10.66
N LEU A 21 -4.46 -1.45 10.01
CA LEU A 21 -5.79 -1.52 10.65
C LEU A 21 -6.12 -2.93 11.12
N SER A 22 -5.80 -3.95 10.31
CA SER A 22 -6.01 -5.36 10.68
C SER A 22 -5.14 -5.84 11.84
N ARG A 23 -4.05 -5.14 12.15
CA ARG A 23 -3.13 -5.46 13.26
C ARG A 23 -3.42 -4.67 14.53
N GLU A 24 -4.44 -3.81 14.52
CA GLU A 24 -4.79 -2.92 15.63
C GLU A 24 -3.59 -2.13 16.18
N ALA A 25 -2.64 -1.78 15.31
CA ALA A 25 -1.41 -1.07 15.66
C ALA A 25 -1.70 0.40 16.05
N ARG A 26 -2.27 0.60 17.24
CA ARG A 26 -2.70 1.91 17.78
C ARG A 26 -1.62 2.60 18.62
N THR A 27 -0.41 2.04 18.69
CA THR A 27 0.75 2.63 19.36
C THR A 27 1.89 2.83 18.36
N LEU A 28 2.76 3.81 18.63
CA LEU A 28 3.92 4.10 17.77
C LEU A 28 4.87 2.89 17.67
N GLU A 29 5.06 2.16 18.77
CA GLU A 29 5.89 0.95 18.83
C GLU A 29 5.29 -0.17 17.97
N ALA A 30 3.99 -0.46 18.13
CA ALA A 30 3.31 -1.47 17.32
C ALA A 30 3.28 -1.09 15.83
N LEU A 31 3.14 0.21 15.52
CA LEU A 31 3.25 0.72 14.16
C LEU A 31 4.63 0.44 13.59
N ASN A 32 5.70 0.75 14.31
CA ASN A 32 7.07 0.54 13.86
C ASN A 32 7.39 -0.95 13.62
N GLU A 33 6.93 -1.83 14.52
CA GLU A 33 7.06 -3.29 14.35
C GLU A 33 6.27 -3.80 13.13
N CYS A 34 5.04 -3.31 12.98
CA CYS A 34 4.19 -3.70 11.85
C CYS A 34 4.67 -3.14 10.52
N MET A 35 5.36 -2.00 10.48
CA MET A 35 5.86 -1.39 9.24
C MET A 35 6.81 -2.32 8.49
N THR A 36 7.73 -2.99 9.20
CA THR A 36 8.65 -3.98 8.59
C THR A 36 7.86 -5.16 7.99
N SER A 37 6.80 -5.59 8.67
CA SER A 37 5.94 -6.66 8.15
C SER A 37 5.08 -6.18 6.96
N ALA A 38 4.62 -4.93 7.00
CA ALA A 38 3.78 -4.33 5.97
C ALA A 38 4.54 -4.14 4.65
N VAL A 39 5.80 -3.71 4.70
CA VAL A 39 6.62 -3.57 3.48
C VAL A 39 6.93 -4.92 2.83
N ASN A 40 7.13 -5.97 3.65
CA ASN A 40 7.32 -7.34 3.14
C ASN A 40 6.01 -7.97 2.64
N TYR A 41 4.86 -7.42 3.02
CA TYR A 41 3.54 -7.87 2.56
C TYR A 41 3.20 -7.36 1.15
N ILE A 42 3.89 -6.31 0.69
CA ILE A 42 3.72 -5.76 -0.66
C ILE A 42 4.64 -6.51 -1.61
N THR A 43 4.06 -7.17 -2.60
CA THR A 43 4.82 -7.96 -3.59
C THR A 43 5.06 -7.17 -4.87
N ALA A 44 6.02 -7.62 -5.69
CA ALA A 44 6.20 -7.07 -7.03
C ALA A 44 4.95 -7.25 -7.91
N GLU A 45 4.19 -8.33 -7.71
CA GLU A 45 2.94 -8.59 -8.43
C GLU A 45 1.87 -7.56 -8.07
N ASP A 46 1.75 -7.16 -6.81
CA ASP A 46 0.86 -6.07 -6.40
C ASP A 46 1.19 -4.77 -7.15
N ALA A 47 2.48 -4.41 -7.21
CA ALA A 47 2.94 -3.22 -7.89
C ALA A 47 2.63 -3.26 -9.40
N LEU A 48 2.85 -4.40 -10.05
CA LEU A 48 2.50 -4.59 -11.46
C LEU A 48 0.99 -4.47 -11.69
N ASN A 49 0.18 -5.11 -10.85
CA ASN A 49 -1.27 -5.04 -10.93
C ASN A 49 -1.79 -3.61 -10.73
N TRP A 50 -1.21 -2.85 -9.79
CA TRP A 50 -1.57 -1.44 -9.58
C TRP A 50 -1.23 -0.59 -10.79
N CYS A 51 -0.04 -0.74 -11.34
CA CYS A 51 0.33 0.06 -12.50
C CYS A 51 -0.47 -0.30 -13.76
N ASN A 52 -0.85 -1.58 -13.93
CA ASN A 52 -1.80 -2.00 -14.97
C ASN A 52 -3.20 -1.40 -14.73
N HIS A 53 -3.70 -1.44 -13.49
CA HIS A 53 -4.97 -0.81 -13.10
C HIS A 53 -4.99 0.70 -13.39
N CYS A 54 -3.83 1.36 -13.23
CA CYS A 54 -3.63 2.77 -13.54
C CYS A 54 -3.39 3.05 -15.04
N GLY A 55 -3.34 2.02 -15.91
CA GLY A 55 -3.08 2.17 -17.34
C GLY A 55 -1.65 2.61 -17.69
N LEU A 56 -0.70 2.47 -16.77
CA LEU A 56 0.72 2.83 -16.97
C LEU A 56 1.51 1.76 -17.73
N PHE A 57 0.98 0.54 -17.75
CA PHE A 57 1.48 -0.58 -18.54
C PHE A 57 0.38 -0.94 -19.54
N THR A 58 0.37 -0.26 -20.68
CA THR A 58 -0.43 -0.58 -21.87
C THR A 58 0.51 -0.90 -23.02
#